data_AF-A0A6N7CJ85-F1
#
_entry.id   AF-A0A6N7CJ85-F1
#
_cell.length_a   1.000
_cell.length_b   1.000
_cell.length_c   1.000
_cell.angle_alpha   90.00
_cell.angle_beta   90.00
_cell.angle_gamma   90.00
#
_symmetry.space_group_name_H-M   'P 1'
#
loop_
_entity.id
_entity.type
_entity.pdbx_description
1 polymer ?
#
loop_
_entity_poly.entity_id
_entity_poly.type
_entity_poly.pdbx_seq_one_letter_code
_entity_poly.pdbx_strand_id
1 'polypeptide(L)'
;MPDDRRKRVDATTLTGVPATMMWTLRNRAVEAARPDTAFADPLAVGLYGTLDYPYENFGKPSQSHALRAQAFDDEIRAFLAGHPGGTVVALGEGLQTSYWRIGDPDIRWLSIDLPEVVALRRQLLPDEPNVTTLVVSALDRTTD
;
A
#
# COMPACT_ATOMS: atom_id res chain seq x y z
N MET A 1 0.35 32.06 -8.35
CA MET A 1 0.98 30.98 -7.57
C MET A 1 1.97 30.30 -8.49
N PRO A 2 3.28 30.25 -8.16
CA PRO A 2 4.22 29.50 -8.98
C PRO A 2 3.90 28.01 -8.87
N ASP A 3 4.05 27.36 -10.01
CA ASP A 3 3.77 25.98 -10.32
C ASP A 3 4.68 25.02 -9.52
N ASP A 4 4.22 24.52 -8.37
CA ASP A 4 4.91 23.53 -7.53
C ASP A 4 4.76 22.11 -8.09
N ARG A 5 4.89 21.94 -9.41
CA ARG A 5 5.05 20.65 -10.09
C ARG A 5 6.45 20.08 -9.84
N ARG A 6 6.86 19.95 -8.57
CA ARG A 6 7.96 19.04 -8.24
C ARG A 6 7.50 17.62 -8.56
N LYS A 7 8.01 17.09 -9.69
CA LYS A 7 8.05 15.67 -10.10
C LYS A 7 7.01 14.76 -9.43
N ARG A 8 5.74 14.91 -9.83
CA ARG A 8 4.75 13.85 -9.55
C ARG A 8 5.15 12.59 -10.29
N VAL A 9 4.91 11.43 -9.69
CA VAL A 9 5.16 10.14 -10.35
C VAL A 9 3.98 9.86 -11.26
N ASP A 10 4.25 9.76 -12.57
CA ASP A 10 3.25 9.39 -13.56
C ASP A 10 2.89 7.91 -13.39
N ALA A 11 1.65 7.66 -12.98
CA ALA A 11 1.10 6.33 -12.76
C ALA A 11 0.06 5.95 -13.83
N THR A 12 -0.10 6.76 -14.90
CA THR A 12 -1.13 6.57 -15.93
C THR A 12 -0.90 5.34 -16.81
N THR A 13 0.32 4.83 -16.86
CA THR A 13 0.70 3.62 -17.60
C THR A 13 0.23 2.32 -16.92
N LEU A 14 -0.26 2.38 -15.68
CA LEU A 14 -0.80 1.23 -14.96
C LEU A 14 -2.21 0.91 -15.48
N THR A 15 -2.32 -0.20 -16.19
CA THR A 15 -3.58 -0.72 -16.73
C THR A 15 -3.95 -2.06 -16.10
N GLY A 16 -5.21 -2.49 -16.20
CA GLY A 16 -5.64 -3.80 -15.68
C GLY A 16 -5.70 -3.90 -14.15
N VAL A 17 -5.34 -5.06 -13.58
CA VAL A 17 -5.39 -5.32 -12.13
C VAL A 17 -4.56 -4.30 -11.31
N PRO A 18 -3.34 -3.91 -11.72
CA PRO A 18 -2.56 -2.86 -11.05
C PRO A 18 -3.30 -1.53 -10.86
N ALA A 19 -4.21 -1.15 -11.75
CA ALA A 19 -5.00 0.08 -11.62
C ALA A 19 -5.90 0.06 -10.37
N THR A 20 -6.35 -1.11 -9.92
CA THR A 20 -7.22 -1.24 -8.74
C THR A 20 -6.53 -0.79 -7.45
N MET A 21 -5.20 -0.89 -7.37
CA MET A 21 -4.48 -0.43 -6.18
C MET A 21 -4.62 1.09 -5.99
N MET A 22 -4.79 1.86 -7.06
CA MET A 22 -5.03 3.31 -7.01
C MET A 22 -6.37 3.63 -6.36
N TRP A 23 -7.41 2.83 -6.63
CA TRP A 23 -8.69 3.00 -5.95
C TRP A 23 -8.56 2.77 -4.44
N THR A 24 -7.85 1.71 -4.04
CA THR A 24 -7.64 1.42 -2.62
C THR A 24 -6.83 2.52 -1.93
N LEU A 25 -5.76 3.00 -2.58
CA LEU A 25 -4.92 4.09 -2.08
C LEU A 25 -5.74 5.36 -1.88
N ARG A 26 -6.51 5.77 -2.89
CA ARG A 26 -7.36 6.97 -2.81
C ARG A 26 -8.30 6.92 -1.62
N ASN A 27 -9.02 5.81 -1.46
CA ASN A 27 -9.99 5.69 -0.39
C ASN A 27 -9.34 5.70 1.00
N ARG A 28 -8.17 5.04 1.16
CA ARG A 28 -7.40 5.09 2.42
C ARG A 28 -6.87 6.49 2.71
N ALA A 29 -6.28 7.15 1.72
CA ALA A 29 -5.72 8.50 1.86
C ALA A 29 -6.80 9.53 2.20
N VAL A 30 -7.96 9.48 1.51
CA VAL A 30 -9.08 10.38 1.78
C VAL A 30 -9.63 10.17 3.19
N GLU A 31 -9.75 8.92 3.65
CA GLU A 31 -10.20 8.66 5.03
C GLU A 31 -9.16 9.11 6.06
N ALA A 32 -7.88 8.82 5.83
CA ALA A 32 -6.79 9.18 6.73
C ALA A 32 -6.53 10.69 6.82
N ALA A 33 -6.92 11.46 5.80
CA ALA A 33 -6.79 12.92 5.80
C ALA A 33 -7.91 13.65 6.57
N ARG A 34 -8.95 12.94 7.02
CA ARG A 34 -10.05 13.58 7.74
C ARG A 34 -9.63 14.01 9.14
N PRO A 35 -10.07 15.20 9.62
CA PRO A 35 -9.79 15.65 10.99
C PRO A 35 -10.31 14.72 12.08
N ASP A 36 -11.38 13.98 11.80
CA ASP A 36 -12.06 13.06 12.71
C ASP A 36 -11.78 11.59 12.38
N THR A 37 -10.71 11.30 11.64
CA THR A 37 -10.37 9.93 11.23
C THR A 37 -10.02 9.04 12.42
N ALA A 38 -10.47 7.80 12.37
CA ALA A 38 -10.01 6.72 13.25
C ALA A 38 -8.89 5.87 12.60
N PHE A 39 -8.56 6.12 11.33
CA PHE A 39 -7.60 5.37 10.54
C PHE A 39 -6.44 6.28 10.13
N ALA A 40 -5.34 6.25 10.88
CA ALA A 40 -4.14 7.05 10.56
C ALA A 40 -3.24 6.31 9.55
N ASP A 41 -3.08 6.90 8.36
CA ASP A 41 -2.20 6.39 7.31
C ASP A 41 -1.46 7.55 6.61
N PRO A 42 -0.49 8.19 7.29
CA PRO A 42 0.20 9.36 6.76
C PRO A 42 0.98 9.06 5.47
N LEU A 43 1.48 7.83 5.31
CA LEU A 43 2.13 7.41 4.07
C LEU A 43 1.12 7.39 2.92
N ALA A 44 -0.06 6.78 3.08
CA ALA A 44 -1.06 6.80 2.01
C ALA A 44 -1.48 8.23 1.63
N VAL A 45 -1.62 9.15 2.60
CA VAL A 45 -1.89 10.57 2.33
C VAL A 45 -0.77 11.19 1.50
N GLY A 46 0.49 10.96 1.87
CA GLY A 46 1.65 11.45 1.12
C GLY A 46 1.70 10.90 -0.31
N LEU A 47 1.57 9.58 -0.47
CA LEU A 47 1.55 8.90 -1.77
C LEU A 47 0.44 9.41 -2.68
N TYR A 48 -0.76 9.59 -2.14
CA TYR A 48 -1.89 10.11 -2.89
C TYR A 48 -1.63 11.54 -3.41
N GLY A 49 -0.91 12.36 -2.63
CA GLY A 49 -0.53 13.71 -3.06
C GLY A 49 0.58 13.77 -4.12
N THR A 50 1.40 12.71 -4.25
CA THR A 50 2.55 12.66 -5.16
C THR A 50 2.28 11.96 -6.48
N LEU A 51 1.22 11.15 -6.57
CA LEU A 51 0.86 10.41 -7.77
C LEU A 51 0.00 11.24 -8.73
N ASP A 52 0.32 11.17 -10.02
CA ASP A 52 -0.54 11.68 -11.09
C ASP A 52 -1.33 10.51 -11.71
N TYR A 53 -2.62 10.45 -11.40
CA TYR A 53 -3.53 9.38 -11.82
C TYR A 53 -4.97 9.91 -11.92
N PRO A 54 -5.76 9.50 -12.95
CA PRO A 54 -7.15 9.94 -13.13
C PRO A 54 -8.11 9.25 -12.14
N TYR A 55 -8.06 9.67 -10.88
CA TYR A 55 -8.82 9.11 -9.77
C TYR A 55 -10.34 9.33 -9.87
N GLU A 56 -10.80 10.25 -10.70
CA GLU A 56 -12.21 10.57 -10.96
C GLU A 56 -13.02 9.36 -11.44
N ASN A 57 -12.35 8.39 -12.08
CA ASN A 57 -12.98 7.19 -12.62
C ASN A 57 -13.49 6.21 -11.54
N PHE A 58 -13.10 6.38 -10.28
CA PHE A 58 -13.50 5.51 -9.17
C PHE A 58 -14.74 6.02 -8.39
N GLY A 59 -15.45 7.02 -8.88
CA GLY A 59 -16.64 7.59 -8.21
C GLY A 59 -16.30 8.26 -6.88
N LYS A 60 -17.25 8.34 -5.94
CA LYS A 60 -16.99 8.96 -4.62
C LYS A 60 -16.13 8.05 -3.73
N PRO A 61 -15.13 8.58 -3.01
CA PRO A 61 -14.40 7.81 -2.01
C PRO A 61 -15.32 7.28 -0.91
N SER A 62 -14.96 6.14 -0.34
CA SER A 62 -15.65 5.52 0.79
C SER A 62 -14.65 4.99 1.80
N GLN A 63 -15.10 4.83 3.05
CA GLN A 63 -14.28 4.34 4.16
C GLN A 63 -13.95 2.84 4.06
N SER A 64 -14.59 2.09 3.16
CA SER A 64 -14.50 0.63 3.14
C SER A 64 -13.07 0.11 3.01
N HIS A 65 -12.22 0.77 2.23
CA HIS A 65 -10.82 0.38 2.07
C HIS A 65 -9.95 0.70 3.29
N ALA A 66 -10.26 1.78 4.02
CA ALA A 66 -9.60 2.13 5.27
C ALA A 66 -9.98 1.15 6.37
N LEU A 67 -11.28 0.89 6.56
CA LEU A 67 -11.78 -0.09 7.53
C LEU A 67 -11.27 -1.50 7.24
N ARG A 68 -11.21 -1.88 5.95
CA ARG A 68 -10.63 -3.16 5.54
C ARG A 68 -9.14 -3.23 5.89
N ALA A 69 -8.37 -2.18 5.61
CA ALA A 69 -6.95 -2.14 5.96
C ALA A 69 -6.73 -2.20 7.48
N GLN A 70 -7.54 -1.49 8.25
CA GLN A 70 -7.52 -1.55 9.71
C GLN A 70 -7.79 -2.97 10.23
N ALA A 71 -8.81 -3.65 9.69
CA ALA A 71 -9.11 -5.02 10.09
C ALA A 71 -7.93 -5.97 9.80
N PHE A 72 -7.25 -5.83 8.65
CA PHE A 72 -6.03 -6.60 8.39
C PHE A 72 -4.90 -6.26 9.35
N ASP A 73 -4.69 -4.98 9.68
CA ASP A 73 -3.66 -4.56 10.63
C ASP A 73 -3.93 -5.16 12.02
N ASP A 74 -5.20 -5.19 12.45
CA ASP A 74 -5.59 -5.76 13.75
C ASP A 74 -5.35 -7.28 13.81
N GLU A 75 -5.69 -8.01 12.74
CA GLU A 75 -5.38 -9.45 12.64
C GLU A 75 -3.87 -9.73 12.63
N ILE A 76 -3.07 -8.88 11.95
CA ILE A 76 -1.63 -9.01 11.95
C ILE A 76 -1.06 -8.76 13.36
N ARG A 77 -1.51 -7.71 14.06
CA ARG A 77 -1.10 -7.45 15.44
C ARG A 77 -1.46 -8.60 16.37
N ALA A 78 -2.66 -9.17 16.23
CA ALA A 78 -3.09 -10.32 17.01
C ALA A 78 -2.19 -11.55 16.75
N PHE A 79 -1.82 -11.80 15.49
CA PHE A 79 -0.87 -12.85 15.14
C PHE A 79 0.51 -12.61 15.79
N LEU A 80 1.06 -11.40 15.69
CA LEU A 80 2.38 -11.06 16.22
C LEU A 80 2.45 -11.12 17.76
N ALA A 81 1.34 -10.81 18.44
CA ALA A 81 1.27 -10.94 19.90
C ALA A 81 1.52 -12.39 20.36
N GLY A 82 1.12 -13.39 19.56
CA GLY A 82 1.42 -14.81 19.80
C GLY A 82 2.70 -15.30 19.14
N HIS A 83 3.27 -14.54 18.21
CA HIS A 83 4.43 -14.92 17.41
C HIS A 83 5.41 -13.74 17.24
N PRO A 84 6.10 -13.31 18.32
CA PRO A 84 7.11 -12.25 18.21
C PRO A 84 8.17 -12.60 17.14
N GLY A 85 8.51 -11.64 16.28
CA GLY A 85 9.40 -11.88 15.15
C GLY A 85 8.79 -12.72 14.01
N GLY A 86 7.47 -12.88 14.00
CA GLY A 86 6.72 -13.61 12.98
C GLY A 86 6.92 -13.04 11.58
N THR A 87 6.61 -13.87 10.58
CA THR A 87 6.66 -13.47 9.17
C THR A 87 5.25 -13.22 8.65
N VAL A 88 5.03 -12.06 8.04
CA VAL A 88 3.82 -11.77 7.27
C VAL A 88 4.14 -11.82 5.79
N VAL A 89 3.31 -12.54 5.03
CA VAL A 89 3.41 -12.64 3.57
C VAL A 89 2.23 -11.91 2.95
N ALA A 90 2.49 -10.78 2.29
CA ALA A 90 1.50 -9.94 1.64
C ALA A 90 1.45 -10.25 0.13
N LEU A 91 0.38 -10.92 -0.30
CA LEU A 91 0.16 -11.31 -1.70
C LEU A 91 -0.62 -10.22 -2.45
N GLY A 92 -0.08 -9.71 -3.56
CA GLY A 92 -0.71 -8.63 -4.32
C GLY A 92 -0.89 -7.37 -3.47
N GLU A 93 0.15 -7.00 -2.74
CA GLU A 93 0.11 -5.95 -1.73
C GLU A 93 -0.21 -4.56 -2.30
N GLY A 94 0.14 -4.29 -3.55
CA GLY A 94 -0.09 -3.02 -4.20
C GLY A 94 0.64 -1.88 -3.50
N LEU A 95 -0.08 -0.82 -3.14
CA LEU A 95 0.44 0.32 -2.36
C LEU A 95 -0.06 0.30 -0.91
N GLN A 96 -0.32 -0.88 -0.34
CA GLN A 96 -0.60 -0.96 1.11
C GLN A 96 0.62 -0.54 1.93
N THR A 97 0.31 0.04 3.08
CA THR A 97 1.29 0.62 4.02
C THR A 97 1.20 -0.01 5.42
N SER A 98 0.66 -1.25 5.50
CA SER A 98 0.43 -1.97 6.75
C SER A 98 1.71 -2.16 7.58
N TYR A 99 2.83 -2.53 6.96
CA TYR A 99 4.13 -2.65 7.64
C TYR A 99 4.45 -1.43 8.50
N TRP A 100 4.36 -0.22 7.92
CA TRP A 100 4.65 1.03 8.63
C TRP A 100 3.60 1.40 9.68
N ARG A 101 2.32 1.06 9.49
CA ARG A 101 1.26 1.31 10.49
C ARG A 101 1.33 0.32 11.66
N ILE A 102 1.83 -0.88 11.44
CA ILE A 102 2.10 -1.85 12.50
C ILE A 102 3.30 -1.41 13.31
N GLY A 103 4.39 -1.00 12.65
CA GLY A 103 5.53 -0.35 13.30
C GLY A 103 6.30 -1.24 14.27
N ASP A 104 6.18 -2.56 14.13
CA ASP A 104 6.94 -3.54 14.90
C ASP A 104 8.31 -3.73 14.25
N PRO A 105 9.43 -3.46 14.94
CA PRO A 105 10.77 -3.59 14.36
C PRO A 105 11.24 -5.04 14.20
N ASP A 106 10.57 -6.02 14.82
CA ASP A 106 10.99 -7.43 14.78
C ASP A 106 10.24 -8.24 13.72
N ILE A 107 9.15 -7.70 13.15
CA ILE A 107 8.39 -8.37 12.08
C ILE A 107 9.25 -8.56 10.83
N ARG A 108 9.13 -9.74 10.21
CA ARG A 108 9.63 -9.98 8.85
C ARG A 108 8.50 -9.84 7.85
N TRP A 109 8.68 -9.03 6.82
CA TRP A 109 7.66 -8.76 5.82
C TRP A 109 8.09 -9.27 4.45
N LEU A 110 7.25 -10.08 3.82
CA LEU A 110 7.44 -10.55 2.45
C LEU A 110 6.33 -9.98 1.57
N SER A 111 6.67 -9.05 0.70
CA SER A 111 5.78 -8.46 -0.29
C SER A 111 5.90 -9.24 -1.60
N ILE A 112 4.80 -9.72 -2.16
CA ILE A 112 4.78 -10.46 -3.44
C ILE A 112 3.87 -9.71 -4.41
N ASP A 113 4.42 -9.25 -5.53
CA ASP A 113 3.63 -8.51 -6.52
C ASP A 113 4.23 -8.56 -7.93
N LEU A 114 3.47 -8.05 -8.90
CA LEU A 114 3.84 -7.96 -10.30
C LEU A 114 5.00 -6.94 -10.51
N PRO A 115 5.83 -7.12 -11.56
CA PRO A 115 6.97 -6.26 -11.85
C PRO A 115 6.67 -4.75 -11.83
N GLU A 116 5.58 -4.34 -12.48
CA GLU A 116 5.17 -2.94 -12.58
C GLU A 116 4.74 -2.36 -11.23
N VAL A 117 4.13 -3.18 -10.37
CA VAL A 117 3.73 -2.76 -9.01
C VAL A 117 4.96 -2.64 -8.13
N VAL A 118 5.88 -3.60 -8.17
CA VAL A 118 7.13 -3.55 -7.41
C VAL A 118 8.00 -2.37 -7.84
N ALA A 119 8.10 -2.10 -9.14
CA ALA A 119 8.85 -0.95 -9.65
C ALA A 119 8.31 0.37 -9.08
N LEU A 120 6.98 0.52 -9.03
CA LEU A 120 6.35 1.69 -8.45
C LEU A 120 6.55 1.78 -6.93
N ARG A 121 6.38 0.67 -6.20
CA ARG A 121 6.62 0.60 -4.75
C ARG A 121 8.03 1.08 -4.39
N ARG A 122 9.06 0.61 -5.11
CA ARG A 122 10.46 1.00 -4.90
C ARG A 122 10.73 2.48 -5.12
N GLN A 123 9.93 3.15 -5.95
CA GLN A 123 10.06 4.60 -6.17
C GLN A 123 9.36 5.42 -5.09
N LEU A 124 8.33 4.85 -4.45
CA LEU A 124 7.36 5.59 -3.66
C LEU A 124 7.44 5.33 -2.15
N LEU A 125 7.74 4.09 -1.75
CA LEU A 125 7.72 3.65 -0.37
C LEU A 125 9.12 3.69 0.23
N PRO A 126 9.25 3.92 1.55
CA PRO A 126 10.51 3.78 2.26
C PRO A 126 11.13 2.39 2.04
N ASP A 127 12.46 2.33 1.93
CA ASP A 127 13.19 1.08 1.93
C ASP A 127 13.43 0.64 3.38
N GLU A 128 13.22 -0.64 3.66
CA GLU A 128 13.20 -1.17 5.03
C GLU A 128 13.95 -2.51 5.07
N PRO A 129 14.90 -2.71 5.99
CA PRO A 129 15.73 -3.91 6.02
C PRO A 129 14.93 -5.19 6.26
N ASN A 130 13.76 -5.08 6.91
CA ASN A 130 12.89 -6.22 7.23
C ASN A 130 11.82 -6.47 6.17
N VAL A 131 11.78 -5.68 5.09
CA VAL A 131 10.85 -5.84 3.98
C VAL A 131 11.58 -6.47 2.79
N THR A 132 11.30 -7.74 2.53
CA THR A 132 11.73 -8.42 1.31
C THR A 132 10.63 -8.32 0.26
N THR A 133 10.96 -7.93 -0.97
CA THR A 133 10.01 -7.89 -2.09
C THR A 133 10.36 -8.94 -3.14
N LEU A 134 9.42 -9.83 -3.44
CA LEU A 134 9.50 -10.81 -4.51
C LEU A 134 8.69 -10.35 -5.72
N VAL A 135 9.34 -10.40 -6.89
CA VAL A 135 8.74 -10.00 -8.16
C VAL A 135 8.23 -11.24 -8.88
N VAL A 136 7.00 -11.64 -8.58
CA VAL A 136 6.37 -12.85 -9.13
C VAL A 136 4.85 -12.72 -8.99
N SER A 137 4.10 -13.32 -9.91
CA SER A 137 2.66 -13.44 -9.73
C SER A 137 2.36 -14.48 -8.65
N ALA A 138 1.49 -14.16 -7.69
CA ALA A 138 1.03 -15.12 -6.70
C ALA A 138 0.25 -16.32 -7.30
N LEU A 139 -0.09 -16.24 -8.59
CA LEU A 139 -0.75 -17.30 -9.35
C LEU A 139 0.23 -18.19 -10.12
N ASP A 140 1.51 -17.82 -10.17
CA ASP A 140 2.53 -18.63 -10.82
C ASP A 140 2.76 -19.90 -10.00
N ARG A 141 2.78 -21.04 -10.69
CA ARG A 141 3.11 -22.32 -10.06
C ARG A 141 4.62 -22.44 -9.95
N THR A 142 5.09 -23.09 -8.88
CA THR A 142 6.48 -23.54 -8.82
C THR A 142 6.78 -24.39 -10.04
N THR A 143 7.72 -23.96 -10.87
CA THR A 143 8.35 -24.85 -11.85
C THR A 143 9.26 -25.80 -11.09
N ASP A 144 9.02 -27.11 -11.24
CA ASP A 144 9.88 -28.19 -10.75
C ASP A 144 11.34 -28.04 -11.21
#